data_AF-A0A952LFC9-F1
#
_entry.id   AF-A0A952LFC9-F1
#
_cell.length_a   1.000
_cell.length_b   1.000
_cell.length_c   1.000
_cell.angle_alpha   90.00
_cell.angle_beta   90.00
_cell.angle_gamma   90.00
#
_symmetry.space_group_name_H-M   'P 1'
#
loop_
_entity.id
_entity.type
_entity.pdbx_description
1 polymer ?
#
loop_
_entity_poly.entity_id
_entity_poly.type
_entity_poly.pdbx_seq_one_letter_code
_entity_poly.pdbx_strand_id
1 'polypeptide(L)' 'VKGTYVGVPVVIGAGGVERVIEIDLSKAEQKMFDSSVAAVQGLTEACTKIAPHLAGK' A
#
# COMPACT_ATOMS: atom_id res chain seq x y z
N VAL A 1 6.42 5.29 1.08
CA VAL A 1 5.31 4.76 0.25
C VAL A 1 4.16 5.76 0.31
N LYS A 2 3.75 6.35 -0.82
CA LYS A 2 2.60 7.28 -0.89
C LYS A 2 1.74 6.90 -2.10
N GLY A 3 0.42 6.90 -1.96
CA GLY A 3 -0.52 6.60 -3.05
C GLY A 3 -0.69 5.10 -3.37
N THR A 4 -0.33 4.21 -2.45
CA THR A 4 -0.50 2.75 -2.62
C THR A 4 -1.32 2.21 -1.46
N TYR A 5 -2.29 1.34 -1.75
CA TYR A 5 -3.01 0.58 -0.73
C TYR A 5 -2.15 -0.60 -0.29
N VAL A 6 -1.68 -0.56 0.95
CA VAL A 6 -0.78 -1.57 1.54
C VAL A 6 -1.36 -2.02 2.87
N GLY A 7 -1.18 -3.30 3.20
CA GLY A 7 -1.59 -3.84 4.50
C GLY A 7 -0.76 -3.21 5.62
N VAL A 8 -1.38 -2.31 6.38
CA VAL A 8 -0.80 -1.67 7.57
C VAL A 8 -1.79 -1.81 8.73
N PRO A 9 -1.32 -1.89 9.99
CA PRO A 9 -2.21 -1.91 11.14
C PRO A 9 -2.95 -0.57 11.24
N VAL A 10 -4.28 -0.63 11.19
CA VAL A 10 -5.14 0.56 11.23
C VAL A 10 -6.23 0.43 12.28
N VAL A 11 -6.65 1.57 12.81
CA VAL A 11 -7.86 1.69 13.62
C VAL A 11 -9.02 2.03 12.68
N ILE A 12 -10.05 1.17 12.68
CA ILE A 12 -11.28 1.38 11.93
C ILE A 12 -12.39 1.78 12.90
N GLY A 13 -13.06 2.89 12.61
CA GLY A 13 -14.26 3.31 13.33
C GLY A 13 -15.39 3.68 12.39
N ALA A 14 -16.37 4.44 12.88
CA ALA A 14 -17.62 4.71 12.15
C ALA A 14 -17.39 5.49 10.84
N GLY A 15 -16.30 6.26 10.75
CA GLY A 15 -15.90 7.01 9.55
C GLY A 15 -14.97 6.26 8.60
N GLY A 16 -14.68 4.97 8.83
CA GLY A 16 -13.70 4.19 8.07
C GLY A 16 -12.34 4.14 8.76
N VAL A 17 -11.25 4.33 8.01
CA VAL A 17 -9.88 4.30 8.55
C VAL A 17 -9.63 5.60 9.34
N GLU A 18 -9.59 5.50 10.66
CA GLU A 18 -9.42 6.66 11.54
C GLU A 18 -7.95 6.97 11.79
N ARG A 19 -7.11 5.93 11.93
CA ARG A 19 -5.67 6.08 12.21
C ARG A 19 -4.87 4.94 11.61
N VAL A 20 -3.65 5.25 11.16
CA VAL A 20 -2.62 4.26 10.81
C VAL A 20 -1.64 4.16 11.98
N ILE A 21 -1.33 2.94 12.40
CA ILE A 21 -0.35 2.70 13.47
C ILE A 21 1.02 2.53 12.81
N GLU A 22 1.94 3.44 13.10
CA GLU A 22 3.34 3.31 12.71
C GLU A 22 4.05 2.37 13.70
N ILE A 23 4.71 1.34 13.15
CA ILE A 23 5.52 0.39 13.91
C ILE A 23 6.96 0.46 13.42
N ASP A 24 7.89 0.41 14.36
CA ASP A 24 9.31 0.31 14.01
C ASP A 24 9.60 -1.10 13.48
N LEU A 25 9.86 -1.20 12.18
CA LEU A 25 10.28 -2.44 11.55
C LEU A 25 11.78 -2.65 11.72
N SER A 26 12.20 -3.88 12.00
CA SER A 26 13.61 -4.24 11.87
C SER A 26 14.05 -4.14 10.41
N LYS A 27 15.36 -4.08 10.17
CA LYS A 27 15.92 -4.02 8.80
C LYS A 27 15.45 -5.19 7.91
N ALA A 28 15.25 -6.37 8.49
CA ALA A 28 14.78 -7.55 7.76
C ALA A 28 13.30 -7.43 7.38
N GLU A 29 12.46 -7.00 8.32
CA GLU A 29 11.02 -6.79 8.08
C GLU A 29 10.78 -5.63 7.12
N GLN A 30 11.55 -4.55 7.20
CA GLN A 30 11.50 -3.44 6.25
C GLN A 30 11.77 -3.94 4.82
N LYS A 31 12.79 -4.79 4.63
CA LYS A 31 13.09 -5.37 3.32
C LYS A 31 11.96 -6.26 2.78
N MET A 32 11.32 -7.03 3.65
CA MET A 32 10.15 -7.84 3.29
C MET A 32 8.95 -6.95 2.92
N PHE A 33 8.72 -5.90 3.70
CA PHE A 33 7.66 -4.92 3.45
C PHE A 33 7.88 -4.20 2.12
N ASP A 34 9.08 -3.70 1.85
CA ASP A 34 9.44 -3.03 0.59
C ASP A 34 9.23 -3.96 -0.61
N SER A 35 9.56 -5.25 -0.46
CA SER A 35 9.33 -6.27 -1.50
C SER A 35 7.83 -6.50 -1.74
N SER A 36 7.02 -6.52 -0.68
CA SER A 36 5.56 -6.61 -0.79
C SER A 36 4.96 -5.39 -1.49
N VAL A 37 5.41 -4.19 -1.14
CA VAL A 37 4.99 -2.94 -1.78
C VAL A 37 5.33 -2.92 -3.27
N ALA A 38 6.53 -3.37 -3.64
CA ALA A 38 6.94 -3.46 -5.04
C ALA A 38 6.02 -4.38 -5.87
N ALA A 39 5.57 -5.50 -5.30
CA ALA A 39 4.62 -6.39 -5.96
C ALA A 39 3.26 -5.71 -6.21
N VAL A 40 2.75 -4.94 -5.24
CA VAL A 40 1.50 -4.18 -5.38
C VAL A 40 1.62 -3.08 -6.43
N GLN A 41 2.77 -2.39 -6.50
CA GLN A 41 3.05 -1.39 -7.53
C GLN A 41 3.05 -2.02 -8.92
N GLY A 42 3.74 -3.15 -9.11
CA GLY A 42 3.76 -3.86 -10.38
C GLY A 42 2.35 -4.31 -10.83
N LEU A 43 1.51 -4.76 -9.89
CA LEU A 43 0.11 -5.08 -10.18
C LEU A 43 -0.68 -3.84 -10.60
N THR A 44 -0.53 -2.73 -9.88
CA THR A 44 -1.21 -1.46 -10.18
C THR A 44 -0.82 -0.93 -11.56
N GLU A 45 0.45 -1.01 -11.93
CA GLU A 45 0.93 -0.65 -13.26
C GLU A 45 0.35 -1.54 -14.36
N ALA A 46 0.29 -2.85 -14.14
CA ALA A 46 -0.31 -3.78 -15.09
C ALA A 46 -1.79 -3.50 -15.30
N CYS A 47 -2.54 -3.28 -14.22
CA CYS A 47 -3.94 -2.89 -14.28
C CYS A 47 -4.14 -1.57 -15.03
N THR A 48 -3.26 -0.59 -14.81
CA THR A 48 -3.31 0.71 -15.48
C THR A 48 -3.05 0.59 -16.99
N LYS A 49 -2.14 -0.31 -17.42
CA LYS A 49 -1.90 -0.59 -18.84
C LYS A 49 -3.10 -1.22 -19.53
N ILE A 50 -3.83 -2.09 -18.82
CA ILE A 50 -5.02 -2.80 -19.36
C ILE A 50 -6.24 -1.87 -19.37
N ALA A 51 -6.40 -1.06 -18.32
CA ALA A 51 -7.53 -0.17 -18.11
C ALA A 51 -7.01 1.25 -17.82
N PRO A 52 -6.77 2.07 -18.87
CA PRO A 52 -6.13 3.38 -18.74
C PRO A 52 -6.88 4.38 -17.85
N HIS A 53 -8.19 4.19 -17.65
CA HIS A 53 -9.01 5.04 -16.77
C HIS A 53 -8.72 4.82 -15.28
N LEU A 54 -7.94 3.79 -14.92
CA LEU A 54 -7.45 3.52 -13.56
C LEU A 54 -6.14 4.23 -13.25
N ALA A 55 -5.43 4.77 -14.26
CA ALA A 55 -4.34 5.70 -14.03
C ALA A 55 -4.95 6.90 -13.29
N GLY A 56 -4.61 7.09 -12.02
CA GLY A 56 -5.13 8.21 -11.23
C GLY A 56 -5.03 9.52 -12.01
N LYS A 57 -6.04 10.38 -11.85
CA LYS A 57 -5.94 11.78 -12.31
C LYS A 57 -4.75 12.48 -11.66
#